data_AF-A0A7G8E2E3-F1
#
_entry.id   AF-A0A7G8E2E3-F1
#
_cell.length_a   1.000
_cell.length_b   1.000
_cell.length_c   1.000
_cell.angle_alpha   90.00
_cell.angle_beta   90.00
_cell.angle_gamma   90.00
#
_symmetry.space_group_name_H-M   'P 1'
#
loop_
_entity.id
_entity.type
_entity.pdbx_description
1 polymer ?
#
loop_
_entity_poly.entity_id
_entity_poly.type
_entity_poly.pdbx_seq_one_letter_code
_entity_poly.pdbx_strand_id
1 'polypeptide(L)'
;MRALNGLLLLAIALSVLPSLAGALELGPCEPAEAVKIIDTSLGQGKTLQQAMQMMIKAKVFDGSKACITFIRETSMSMRDSYPRAFKSLWLN
;
A
#
# COMPACT_ATOMS: atom_id res chain seq x y z
N MET A 1 47.50 9.76 -2.10
CA MET A 1 46.71 8.91 -3.03
C MET A 1 46.36 7.51 -2.46
N ARG A 2 46.26 7.31 -1.13
CA ARG A 2 45.92 5.99 -0.54
C ARG A 2 44.48 5.89 -0.01
N ALA A 3 43.75 7.01 0.11
CA ALA A 3 42.37 7.03 0.60
C ALA A 3 41.32 6.69 -0.49
N LEU A 4 41.67 6.80 -1.78
CA LEU A 4 40.74 6.57 -2.90
C LEU A 4 40.38 5.08 -3.09
N ASN A 5 41.29 4.16 -2.77
CA ASN A 5 41.07 2.72 -2.96
C ASN A 5 40.06 2.13 -1.97
N GLY A 6 39.92 2.71 -0.77
CA GLY A 6 38.95 2.24 0.22
C GLY A 6 37.51 2.59 -0.15
N LEU A 7 37.30 3.75 -0.77
CA LEU A 7 35.97 4.18 -1.23
C LEU A 7 35.47 3.36 -2.43
N LEU A 8 36.37 2.95 -3.33
CA LEU A 8 35.99 2.14 -4.50
C LEU A 8 35.44 0.76 -4.10
N LEU A 9 36.02 0.13 -3.08
CA LEU A 9 35.59 -1.18 -2.58
C LEU A 9 34.22 -1.14 -1.90
N LEU A 10 33.87 -0.01 -1.26
CA LEU A 10 32.55 0.19 -0.66
C LEU A 10 31.45 0.35 -1.72
N ALA A 11 31.76 0.99 -2.85
CA ALA A 11 30.80 1.19 -3.94
C ALA A 11 30.41 -0.13 -4.65
N ILE A 12 31.33 -1.10 -4.70
CA ILE A 12 31.08 -2.42 -5.30
C ILE A 12 30.17 -3.27 -4.41
N ALA A 13 30.16 -3.06 -3.10
CA ALA A 13 29.27 -3.78 -2.18
C ALA A 13 27.81 -3.31 -2.27
N LEU A 14 27.56 -2.05 -2.64
CA LEU A 14 26.20 -1.51 -2.79
C LEU A 14 25.50 -1.93 -4.09
N SER A 15 26.24 -2.34 -5.12
CA SER A 15 25.66 -2.70 -6.43
C SER A 15 25.04 -4.09 -6.47
N VAL A 16 25.15 -4.88 -5.40
CA VAL A 16 24.63 -6.25 -5.31
C VAL A 16 23.33 -6.35 -4.52
N LEU A 17 22.65 -5.23 -4.24
CA LEU A 17 21.27 -5.30 -3.77
C LEU A 17 20.42 -5.89 -4.90
N PRO A 18 19.83 -7.09 -4.73
CA PRO A 18 18.84 -7.56 -5.68
C PRO A 18 17.70 -6.55 -5.65
N SER A 19 17.54 -5.82 -6.75
CA SER A 19 16.35 -5.03 -7.02
C SER A 19 15.21 -6.03 -7.17
N LEU A 20 14.58 -6.37 -6.04
CA LEU A 20 13.32 -7.11 -5.99
C LEU A 20 12.19 -6.15 -6.43
N ALA A 21 12.34 -5.55 -7.60
CA ALA A 21 11.26 -4.92 -8.33
C ALA A 21 10.52 -6.04 -9.06
N GLY A 22 9.92 -6.96 -8.28
CA GLY A 22 8.89 -7.83 -8.84
C GLY A 22 7.80 -6.92 -9.38
N ALA A 23 7.36 -7.16 -10.62
CA ALA A 23 6.24 -6.43 -11.20
C ALA A 23 5.07 -6.51 -10.22
N LEU A 24 4.61 -5.35 -9.74
CA LEU A 24 3.48 -5.27 -8.82
C LEU A 24 2.24 -5.70 -9.61
N GLU A 25 1.82 -6.95 -9.44
CA GLU A 25 0.60 -7.44 -10.09
C GLU A 25 -0.62 -6.80 -9.43
N LEU A 26 -1.15 -5.78 -10.09
CA LEU A 26 -2.38 -5.10 -9.72
C LEU A 26 -3.61 -5.92 -10.18
N GLY A 27 -4.73 -5.75 -9.49
CA GLY A 27 -5.99 -6.38 -9.84
C GLY A 27 -7.03 -5.39 -10.37
N PRO A 28 -8.29 -5.79 -10.54
CA PRO A 28 -9.37 -4.85 -10.81
C PRO A 28 -9.61 -3.91 -9.63
N CYS A 29 -10.33 -2.81 -9.86
CA CYS A 29 -10.85 -2.00 -8.78
C CYS A 29 -12.06 -2.69 -8.13
N GLU A 30 -11.92 -3.12 -6.87
CA GLU A 30 -13.03 -3.68 -6.07
C GLU A 30 -13.26 -2.84 -4.80
N PRO A 31 -14.02 -1.73 -4.89
CA PRO A 31 -14.13 -0.75 -3.81
C PRO A 31 -14.67 -1.33 -2.50
N ALA A 32 -15.68 -2.19 -2.57
CA ALA A 32 -16.28 -2.77 -1.38
C ALA A 32 -15.30 -3.69 -0.64
N GLU A 33 -14.56 -4.55 -1.36
CA GLU A 33 -13.59 -5.45 -0.76
C GLU A 33 -12.37 -4.69 -0.21
N ALA A 34 -11.92 -3.67 -0.93
CA ALA A 34 -10.93 -2.72 -0.45
C ALA A 34 -11.32 -2.06 0.88
N VAL A 35 -12.57 -1.60 1.04
CA VAL A 35 -13.08 -1.03 2.30
C VAL A 35 -12.99 -2.06 3.45
N LYS A 36 -13.39 -3.31 3.22
CA LYS A 36 -13.31 -4.39 4.23
C LYS A 36 -11.86 -4.65 4.65
N ILE A 37 -10.94 -4.71 3.68
CA ILE A 37 -9.52 -4.93 3.93
C ILE A 37 -8.92 -3.77 4.73
N ILE A 38 -9.27 -2.53 4.40
CA ILE A 38 -8.82 -1.35 5.14
C ILE A 38 -9.31 -1.43 6.58
N ASP A 39 -10.62 -1.62 6.79
CA ASP A 39 -11.20 -1.65 8.14
C ASP A 39 -10.60 -2.75 9.01
N THR A 40 -10.46 -3.95 8.44
CA THR A 40 -9.86 -5.12 9.11
C THR A 40 -8.40 -4.85 9.46
N SER A 41 -7.63 -4.28 8.53
CA SER A 41 -6.21 -3.98 8.75
C SER A 41 -6.03 -2.94 9.86
N LEU A 42 -6.83 -1.87 9.84
CA LEU A 42 -6.83 -0.86 10.90
C LEU A 42 -7.25 -1.46 12.25
N GLY A 43 -8.23 -2.36 12.26
CA GLY A 43 -8.65 -3.11 13.45
C GLY A 43 -7.54 -4.01 14.03
N GLN A 44 -6.58 -4.43 13.20
CA GLN A 44 -5.38 -5.17 13.59
C GLN A 44 -4.21 -4.26 14.01
N GLY A 45 -4.42 -2.95 14.12
CA GLY A 45 -3.39 -1.97 14.48
C GLY A 45 -2.42 -1.62 13.35
N LYS A 46 -2.71 -2.02 12.10
CA LYS A 46 -1.90 -1.62 10.94
C LYS A 46 -2.16 -0.17 10.56
N THR A 47 -1.19 0.46 9.93
CA THR A 47 -1.35 1.80 9.35
C THR A 47 -2.16 1.75 8.05
N LEU A 48 -2.67 2.91 7.59
CA LEU A 48 -3.34 3.00 6.29
C LEU A 48 -2.42 2.59 5.14
N GLN A 49 -1.13 2.94 5.20
CA GLN A 49 -0.15 2.51 4.20
C GLN A 49 -0.03 0.99 4.14
N GLN A 50 0.04 0.32 5.30
CA GLN A 50 0.06 -1.14 5.37
C GLN A 50 -1.26 -1.75 4.87
N ALA A 51 -2.39 -1.12 5.16
CA ALA A 51 -3.69 -1.53 4.61
C ALA A 51 -3.72 -1.43 3.07
N MET A 52 -3.11 -0.39 2.48
CA MET A 52 -2.96 -0.30 1.02
C MET A 52 -2.12 -1.43 0.43
N GLN A 53 -1.04 -1.83 1.12
CA GLN A 53 -0.26 -3.00 0.70
C GLN A 53 -1.09 -4.29 0.75
N MET A 54 -1.98 -4.43 1.75
CA MET A 54 -2.91 -5.56 1.81
C MET A 54 -3.91 -5.55 0.65
N MET A 55 -4.42 -4.38 0.23
CA MET A 55 -5.30 -4.28 -0.95
C MET A 55 -4.60 -4.73 -2.23
N ILE A 56 -3.35 -4.28 -2.43
CA ILE A 56 -2.55 -4.68 -3.60
C ILE A 56 -2.30 -6.19 -3.57
N LYS A 57 -1.90 -6.74 -2.41
CA LYS A 57 -1.69 -8.18 -2.23
C LYS A 57 -2.97 -9.00 -2.49
N ALA A 58 -4.12 -8.46 -2.12
CA ALA A 58 -5.42 -9.07 -2.37
C ALA A 58 -5.93 -8.87 -3.81
N LYS A 59 -5.20 -8.11 -4.65
CA LYS A 59 -5.57 -7.80 -6.03
C LYS A 59 -6.95 -7.13 -6.16
N VAL A 60 -7.28 -6.23 -5.23
CA VAL A 60 -8.54 -5.44 -5.25
C VAL A 60 -8.33 -3.97 -5.64
N PHE A 61 -7.11 -3.63 -6.09
CA PHE A 61 -6.71 -2.29 -6.47
C PHE A 61 -5.96 -2.30 -7.81
N ASP A 62 -6.36 -1.39 -8.70
CA ASP A 62 -5.86 -1.27 -10.07
C ASP A 62 -4.75 -0.20 -10.23
N GLY A 63 -4.35 0.45 -9.15
CA GLY A 63 -3.33 1.53 -9.17
C GLY A 63 -3.87 2.91 -9.54
N SER A 64 -5.14 3.03 -9.93
CA SER A 64 -5.70 4.28 -10.43
C SER A 64 -6.16 5.20 -9.30
N LYS A 65 -6.06 6.52 -9.53
CA LYS A 65 -6.67 7.53 -8.64
C LYS A 65 -8.20 7.41 -8.62
N ALA A 66 -8.80 7.01 -9.74
CA ALA A 66 -10.24 6.79 -9.83
C ALA A 66 -10.69 5.69 -8.86
N CYS A 67 -9.96 4.58 -8.77
CA CYS A 67 -10.27 3.53 -7.83
C CYS A 67 -10.18 3.99 -6.36
N ILE A 68 -9.20 4.84 -6.02
CA ILE A 68 -9.12 5.45 -4.68
C ILE A 68 -10.37 6.28 -4.38
N THR A 69 -10.86 7.07 -5.34
CA THR A 69 -12.10 7.84 -5.20
C THR A 69 -13.28 6.90 -4.93
N PHE A 70 -13.43 5.83 -5.70
CA PHE A 70 -14.51 4.87 -5.49
C PHE A 70 -14.42 4.14 -4.16
N ILE A 71 -13.23 3.75 -3.70
CA ILE A 71 -13.02 3.18 -2.36
C ILE A 71 -13.48 4.17 -1.29
N ARG A 72 -13.10 5.45 -1.44
CA ARG A 72 -13.46 6.52 -0.51
C ARG A 72 -14.97 6.75 -0.47
N GLU A 73 -15.64 6.86 -1.62
CA GLU A 73 -17.10 6.99 -1.71
C GLU A 73 -17.83 5.76 -1.16
N THR A 74 -17.37 4.57 -1.51
CA THR A 74 -17.92 3.30 -1.01
C THR A 74 -17.77 3.19 0.52
N SER A 75 -16.70 3.75 1.09
CA SER A 75 -16.56 3.78 2.56
C SER A 75 -17.62 4.66 3.24
N MET A 76 -18.21 5.66 2.55
CA MET A 76 -19.31 6.45 3.09
C MET A 76 -20.62 5.65 3.17
N SER A 77 -20.92 4.85 2.15
CA SER A 77 -22.11 4.00 2.13
C SER A 77 -21.97 2.81 3.10
N MET A 78 -20.75 2.37 3.35
CA MET A 78 -20.41 1.26 4.24
C MET A 78 -20.01 1.69 5.66
N ARG A 79 -20.17 2.97 6.01
CA ARG A 79 -19.63 3.57 7.25
C ARG A 79 -20.07 2.90 8.56
N ASP A 80 -21.29 2.37 8.60
CA ASP A 80 -21.84 1.77 9.82
C ASP A 80 -21.25 0.37 10.05
N SER A 81 -21.04 -0.39 8.96
CA SER A 81 -20.46 -1.74 9.00
C SER A 81 -18.94 -1.73 9.12
N TYR A 82 -18.27 -0.71 8.56
CA TYR A 82 -16.81 -0.60 8.49
C TYR A 82 -16.33 0.79 8.96
N PRO A 83 -16.58 1.14 10.24
CA PRO A 83 -16.39 2.50 10.74
C PRO A 83 -14.92 2.94 10.83
N ARG A 84 -13.95 2.02 10.95
CA ARG A 84 -12.52 2.38 10.99
C ARG A 84 -12.04 2.80 9.61
N ALA A 85 -12.43 2.09 8.56
CA ALA A 85 -12.13 2.49 7.20
C ALA A 85 -12.73 3.87 6.89
N PHE A 86 -14.02 4.07 7.19
CA PHE A 86 -14.66 5.37 7.01
C PHE A 86 -13.93 6.50 7.76
N LYS A 87 -13.68 6.33 9.07
CA LYS A 87 -12.97 7.32 9.88
C LYS A 87 -11.59 7.64 9.29
N SER A 88 -10.82 6.62 8.92
CA SER A 88 -9.48 6.80 8.35
C SER A 88 -9.46 7.49 6.98
N LEU A 89 -10.53 7.39 6.19
CA LEU A 89 -10.59 7.92 4.82
C LEU A 89 -11.29 9.29 4.71
N TRP A 90 -12.02 9.70 5.76
CA TRP A 90 -12.83 10.92 5.74
C TRP A 90 -12.61 11.85 6.92
N LEU A 91 -12.26 11.32 8.09
CA LEU A 91 -12.25 12.07 9.35
C LEU A 91 -10.86 12.16 10.00
N ASN A 92 -9.83 11.64 9.33
CA ASN A 92 -8.44 11.63 9.76
C ASN A 92 -7.64 12.76 9.10
#